data_AF-A0A423TA72-F1
#
_entry.id   AF-A0A423TA72-F1
#
_cell.length_a   1.000
_cell.length_b   1.000
_cell.length_c   1.000
_cell.angle_alpha   90.00
_cell.angle_beta   90.00
_cell.angle_gamma   90.00
#
_symmetry.space_group_name_H-M   'P 1'
#
loop_
_entity.id
_entity.type
_entity.pdbx_description
1 polymer ?
#
loop_
_entity_poly.entity_id
_entity_poly.type
_entity_poly.pdbx_seq_one_letter_code
_entity_poly.pdbx_strand_id
1 'polypeptide(L)'
;MDVGESLNPALDIGQVEGGFTQGLGLFTLEELRFSPEGVLLTRGPGMYKIPGFQDIPREFNVSLLRGAPNPRAIFSSKAIGEPPLFLASSAFLAIRQAVAAARAEQGMDPVFRFDSPATAERIRMACGDALARMTTTDTADTSKPWSVTV
;
A
#
# COMPACT_ATOMS: atom_id res chain seq x y z
N MET A 1 -7.04 -18.02 1.71
CA MET A 1 -6.41 -18.06 0.37
C MET A 1 -6.63 -19.44 -0.23
N ASP A 2 -7.04 -19.54 -1.49
CA ASP A 2 -7.23 -20.82 -2.18
C ASP A 2 -5.94 -21.20 -2.92
N VAL A 3 -5.23 -22.19 -2.37
CA VAL A 3 -3.94 -22.69 -2.89
C VAL A 3 -4.04 -24.11 -3.46
N GLY A 4 -5.26 -24.62 -3.63
CA GLY A 4 -5.46 -26.04 -3.90
C GLY A 4 -5.04 -26.94 -2.74
N GLU A 5 -4.56 -28.14 -3.06
CA GLU A 5 -3.85 -29.00 -2.12
C GLU A 5 -2.40 -28.54 -2.02
N SER A 6 -2.09 -27.83 -0.95
CA SER A 6 -0.76 -27.27 -0.69
C SER A 6 0.31 -28.37 -0.68
N LEU A 7 1.41 -28.15 -1.41
CA LEU A 7 2.57 -29.03 -1.38
C LEU A 7 3.34 -28.94 -0.06
N ASN A 8 3.42 -27.72 0.49
CA ASN A 8 4.03 -27.43 1.76
C ASN A 8 3.33 -26.21 2.39
N PRO A 9 2.40 -26.44 3.34
CA PRO A 9 1.62 -25.37 3.94
C PRO A 9 2.46 -24.29 4.62
N ALA A 10 3.61 -24.64 5.19
CA ALA A 10 4.48 -23.67 5.86
C ALA A 10 5.10 -22.68 4.86
N LEU A 11 5.52 -23.16 3.69
CA LEU A 11 6.04 -22.30 2.62
C LEU A 11 4.94 -21.46 2.00
N ASP A 12 3.77 -22.04 1.76
CA ASP A 12 2.65 -21.30 1.15
C ASP A 12 2.14 -20.19 2.08
N ILE A 13 2.08 -20.44 3.40
CA ILE A 13 1.76 -19.40 4.39
C ILE A 13 2.82 -18.29 4.36
N GLY A 14 4.12 -18.64 4.35
CA GLY A 14 5.19 -17.65 4.24
C GLY A 14 5.13 -16.81 2.96
N GLN A 15 4.69 -17.40 1.83
CA GLN A 15 4.44 -16.66 0.59
C GLN A 15 3.25 -15.70 0.72
N VAL A 16 2.17 -16.12 1.40
CA VAL A 16 1.03 -15.22 1.67
C VAL A 16 1.44 -14.05 2.53
N GLU A 17 2.15 -14.28 3.64
CA GLU A 17 2.58 -13.24 4.57
C GLU A 17 3.60 -12.30 3.92
N GLY A 18 4.59 -12.85 3.22
CA GLY A 18 5.61 -12.10 2.51
C GLY A 18 5.04 -11.26 1.37
N GLY A 19 4.20 -11.88 0.52
CA GLY A 19 3.53 -11.19 -0.59
C GLY A 19 2.61 -10.08 -0.09
N PHE A 20 1.80 -10.33 0.94
CA PHE A 20 0.97 -9.31 1.56
C PHE A 20 1.81 -8.16 2.13
N THR A 21 2.90 -8.45 2.85
CA THR A 21 3.76 -7.41 3.45
C THR A 21 4.44 -6.59 2.35
N GLN A 22 4.90 -7.21 1.27
CA GLN A 22 5.44 -6.49 0.11
C GLN A 22 4.38 -5.57 -0.54
N GLY A 23 3.14 -6.05 -0.68
CA GLY A 23 2.03 -5.23 -1.14
C GLY A 23 1.71 -4.08 -0.18
N LEU A 24 1.83 -4.30 1.13
CA LEU A 24 1.61 -3.26 2.13
C LEU A 24 2.60 -2.12 1.93
N GLY A 25 3.87 -2.46 1.73
CA GLY A 25 4.92 -1.50 1.35
C GLY A 25 4.55 -0.72 0.10
N LEU A 26 4.24 -1.43 -1.00
CA LEU A 26 3.84 -0.85 -2.28
C LEU A 26 2.70 0.17 -2.15
N PHE A 27 1.68 -0.12 -1.34
CA PHE A 27 0.50 0.72 -1.25
C PHE A 27 0.56 1.80 -0.18
N THR A 28 1.49 1.77 0.76
CA THR A 28 1.44 2.67 1.95
C THR A 28 2.76 3.36 2.29
N LEU A 29 3.91 2.77 1.98
CA LEU A 29 5.22 3.24 2.48
C LEU A 29 6.22 3.54 1.36
N GLU A 30 6.36 2.60 0.43
CA GLU A 30 7.44 2.58 -0.54
C GLU A 30 7.22 3.63 -1.62
N GLU A 31 8.03 4.69 -1.61
CA GLU A 31 7.92 5.78 -2.56
C GLU A 31 9.26 6.12 -3.20
N LEU A 32 9.25 6.20 -4.54
CA LEU A 32 10.36 6.71 -5.32
C LEU A 32 10.15 8.20 -5.59
N ARG A 33 11.12 9.03 -5.21
CA ARG A 33 11.12 10.46 -5.53
C ARG A 33 12.17 10.75 -6.59
N PHE A 34 11.76 11.49 -7.62
CA PHE A 34 12.63 11.92 -8.70
C PHE A 34 12.72 13.44 -8.73
N SER A 35 13.90 13.98 -9.02
CA SER A 35 14.03 15.40 -9.37
C SER A 35 13.37 15.70 -10.73
N PRO A 36 13.11 16.97 -11.06
CA PRO A 36 12.60 17.36 -12.39
C PRO A 36 13.52 16.92 -13.56
N GLU A 37 14.80 16.66 -13.29
CA GLU A 37 15.78 16.15 -14.27
C GLU A 37 15.73 14.62 -14.43
N GLY A 38 14.83 13.93 -13.75
CA GLY A 38 14.73 12.46 -13.77
C GLY A 38 15.74 11.75 -12.87
N VAL A 39 16.46 12.47 -12.00
CA VAL A 39 17.41 11.86 -11.07
C VAL A 39 16.65 11.26 -9.87
N LEU A 40 16.86 9.96 -9.61
CA LEU A 40 16.34 9.27 -8.43
C LEU A 40 16.97 9.84 -7.14
N LEU A 41 16.13 10.32 -6.22
CA LEU A 41 16.52 10.96 -4.96
C LEU A 41 16.54 9.96 -3.79
N THR A 42 15.60 9.01 -3.76
CA THR A 42 15.47 8.00 -2.70
C THR A 42 16.42 6.83 -2.92
N ARG A 43 17.71 7.04 -2.62
CA ARG A 43 18.75 6.04 -2.80
C ARG A 43 19.07 5.32 -1.49
N GLY A 44 18.85 4.00 -1.49
CA GLY A 44 19.17 3.12 -0.37
C GLY A 44 18.14 3.13 0.76
N PRO A 45 18.31 2.26 1.77
CA PRO A 45 17.31 2.01 2.83
C PRO A 45 17.14 3.18 3.81
N GLY A 46 18.07 4.14 3.79
CA GLY A 46 17.95 5.39 4.53
C GLY A 46 16.81 6.28 4.02
N MET A 47 16.48 6.18 2.73
CA MET A 47 15.52 7.05 2.05
C MET A 47 14.35 6.29 1.41
N TYR A 48 14.57 5.07 0.94
CA TYR A 48 13.53 4.16 0.46
C TYR A 48 13.13 3.21 1.58
N LYS A 49 11.89 3.32 2.07
CA LYS A 49 11.42 2.63 3.27
C LYS A 49 10.51 1.46 2.91
N ILE A 50 11.07 0.25 3.04
CA ILE A 50 10.29 -0.99 3.04
C ILE A 50 9.61 -1.19 4.40
N PRO A 51 8.55 -2.01 4.48
CA PRO A 51 7.95 -2.39 5.75
C PRO A 51 8.98 -3.03 6.71
N GLY A 52 9.03 -2.52 7.93
CA GLY A 52 9.74 -3.09 9.06
C GLY A 52 8.82 -3.87 10.00
N PHE A 53 9.37 -4.34 11.12
CA PHE A 53 8.64 -5.13 12.11
C PHE A 53 7.46 -4.41 12.78
N GLN A 54 7.44 -3.07 12.76
CA GLN A 54 6.37 -2.27 13.36
C GLN A 54 5.25 -1.94 12.38
N ASP A 55 5.44 -2.22 11.09
CA ASP A 55 4.48 -1.86 10.04
C ASP A 55 3.48 -2.98 9.76
N ILE A 56 3.78 -4.23 10.19
CA ILE A 56 2.88 -5.37 10.00
C ILE A 56 1.59 -5.23 10.84
N PRO A 57 0.47 -5.83 10.41
CA PRO A 57 -0.74 -5.88 11.23
C PRO A 57 -0.47 -6.51 12.59
N ARG A 58 -0.91 -5.85 13.67
CA ARG A 58 -0.78 -6.37 15.05
C ARG A 58 -1.41 -7.76 15.21
N GLU A 59 -2.51 -7.99 14.51
CA GLU A 59 -3.15 -9.28 14.39
C GLU A 59 -3.18 -9.66 12.91
N PHE A 60 -2.49 -10.74 12.55
CA PHE A 60 -2.37 -11.19 11.17
C PHE A 60 -2.75 -12.67 11.08
N ASN A 61 -3.98 -12.94 10.63
CA ASN A 61 -4.54 -14.28 10.53
C ASN A 61 -4.53 -14.78 9.07
N VAL A 62 -3.81 -15.87 8.82
CA VAL A 62 -3.77 -16.53 7.50
C VAL A 62 -4.44 -17.89 7.56
N SER A 63 -5.29 -18.19 6.57
CA SER A 63 -5.96 -19.49 6.45
C SER A 63 -5.97 -19.95 5.00
N LEU A 64 -5.66 -21.23 4.80
CA LEU A 64 -5.71 -21.90 3.49
C LEU A 64 -7.06 -22.61 3.33
N LEU A 65 -7.70 -22.42 2.17
CA LEU A 65 -8.97 -23.08 1.87
C LEU A 65 -8.74 -24.59 1.73
N ARG A 66 -9.49 -25.39 2.49
CA ARG A 66 -9.39 -26.86 2.49
C ARG A 66 -10.37 -27.48 1.49
N GLY A 67 -10.01 -28.64 0.93
CA GLY A 67 -10.90 -29.42 0.07
C GLY A 67 -11.16 -28.76 -1.29
N ALA A 68 -10.16 -28.04 -1.81
CA ALA A 68 -10.27 -27.29 -3.07
C ALA A 68 -9.27 -27.81 -4.14
N PRO A 69 -9.22 -29.12 -4.44
CA PRO A 69 -8.18 -29.70 -5.29
C PRO A 69 -8.18 -29.12 -6.71
N ASN A 70 -6.99 -28.92 -7.28
CA ASN A 70 -6.81 -28.44 -8.64
C ASN A 70 -6.32 -29.57 -9.59
N PRO A 71 -7.21 -30.28 -10.31
CA PRO A 71 -6.81 -31.42 -11.14
C PRO A 71 -5.87 -31.07 -12.31
N ARG A 72 -5.66 -29.77 -12.59
CA ARG A 72 -4.82 -29.29 -13.70
C ARG A 72 -3.36 -29.05 -13.31
N ALA A 73 -3.03 -29.10 -12.02
CA ALA A 73 -1.70 -28.81 -11.51
C ALA A 73 -1.12 -30.01 -10.76
N ILE A 74 0.20 -29.99 -10.58
CA ILE A 74 0.93 -31.05 -9.89
C ILE A 74 0.41 -31.21 -8.45
N PHE A 75 0.10 -32.46 -8.08
CA PHE A 75 -0.49 -32.84 -6.79
C PHE A 75 -1.67 -31.97 -6.34
N SER A 76 -2.48 -31.49 -7.28
CA SER A 76 -3.63 -30.64 -7.00
C SER A 76 -3.34 -29.26 -6.39
N SER A 77 -2.10 -28.76 -6.52
CA SER A 77 -1.65 -27.46 -5.99
C SER A 77 -2.07 -26.24 -6.84
N LYS A 78 -1.80 -25.02 -6.35
CA LYS A 78 -1.92 -23.77 -7.12
C LYS A 78 -0.71 -22.86 -6.84
N ALA A 79 -0.41 -21.99 -7.81
CA ALA A 79 0.63 -20.98 -7.66
C ALA A 79 0.24 -19.92 -6.61
N ILE A 80 1.18 -19.55 -5.75
CA ILE A 80 0.92 -18.64 -4.61
C ILE A 80 1.91 -17.48 -4.47
N GLY A 81 2.96 -17.39 -5.29
CA GLY A 81 4.01 -16.37 -5.11
C GLY A 81 3.50 -14.92 -5.27
N GLU A 82 2.86 -14.62 -6.41
CA GLU A 82 2.40 -13.26 -6.74
C GLU A 82 0.98 -12.92 -6.23
N PRO A 83 -0.01 -13.84 -6.24
CA PRO A 83 -1.40 -13.51 -5.90
C PRO A 83 -1.61 -12.78 -4.56
N PRO A 84 -0.87 -13.08 -3.46
CA PRO A 84 -1.07 -12.41 -2.17
C PRO A 84 -0.72 -10.92 -2.17
N LEU A 85 0.11 -10.44 -3.10
CA LEU A 85 0.58 -9.05 -3.13
C LEU A 85 -0.58 -8.05 -3.22
N PHE A 86 -1.56 -8.32 -4.08
CA PHE A 86 -2.69 -7.42 -4.25
C PHE A 86 -3.65 -7.39 -3.05
N LEU A 87 -3.64 -8.42 -2.19
CA LEU A 87 -4.49 -8.46 -0.99
C LEU A 87 -4.19 -7.30 -0.04
N ALA A 88 -2.96 -6.76 -0.08
CA ALA A 88 -2.56 -5.61 0.71
C ALA A 88 -3.24 -4.29 0.29
N SER A 89 -3.88 -4.24 -0.88
CA SER A 89 -4.74 -3.11 -1.26
C SER A 89 -5.89 -2.90 -0.27
N SER A 90 -6.25 -3.93 0.51
CA SER A 90 -7.18 -3.81 1.64
C SER A 90 -6.72 -2.77 2.68
N ALA A 91 -5.43 -2.69 3.01
CA ALA A 91 -4.90 -1.69 3.93
C ALA A 91 -5.00 -0.27 3.34
N PHE A 92 -4.69 -0.11 2.05
CA PHE A 92 -4.86 1.16 1.35
C PHE A 92 -6.31 1.64 1.32
N LEU A 93 -7.25 0.74 1.02
CA LEU A 93 -8.68 1.06 1.00
C LEU A 93 -9.20 1.37 2.41
N ALA A 94 -8.71 0.69 3.44
CA ALA A 94 -9.02 1.01 4.84
C ALA A 94 -8.54 2.43 5.22
N ILE A 95 -7.32 2.80 4.84
CA ILE A 95 -6.80 4.16 5.02
C ILE A 95 -7.66 5.18 4.27
N ARG A 96 -7.99 4.92 3.00
CA ARG A 96 -8.84 5.79 2.18
C ARG A 96 -10.21 6.00 2.84
N GLN A 97 -10.81 4.95 3.39
CA GLN A 97 -12.09 5.03 4.10
C GLN A 97 -11.99 5.88 5.37
N ALA A 98 -10.90 5.74 6.14
CA ALA A 98 -10.66 6.58 7.32
C ALA A 98 -10.52 8.07 6.95
N VAL A 99 -9.79 8.37 5.86
CA VAL A 99 -9.68 9.74 5.34
C VAL A 99 -11.03 10.26 4.85
N ALA A 100 -11.83 9.43 4.17
CA ALA A 100 -13.18 9.82 3.72
C ALA A 100 -14.08 10.21 4.91
N ALA A 101 -14.00 9.47 6.03
CA ALA A 101 -14.72 9.80 7.25
C ALA A 101 -14.26 11.14 7.86
N ALA A 102 -12.95 11.36 7.97
CA ALA A 102 -12.40 12.63 8.44
C ALA A 102 -12.82 13.82 7.57
N ARG A 103 -12.86 13.65 6.24
CA ARG A 103 -13.33 14.66 5.30
C ARG A 103 -14.81 14.98 5.48
N ALA A 104 -15.65 13.96 5.69
CA ALA A 104 -17.08 14.14 5.92
C ALA A 104 -17.35 14.96 7.20
N GLU A 105 -16.57 14.74 8.27
CA GLU A 105 -16.64 15.56 9.49
C GLU A 105 -16.27 17.04 9.25
N GLN A 106 -15.41 17.32 8.26
CA GLN A 106 -15.06 18.67 7.83
C GLN A 106 -16.04 19.27 6.82
N GLY A 107 -17.13 18.58 6.48
CA GLY A 107 -18.09 19.00 5.47
C GLY A 107 -17.57 18.95 4.03
N MET A 108 -16.51 18.17 3.77
CA MET A 108 -15.95 17.98 2.44
C MET A 108 -16.54 16.75 1.75
N ASP A 109 -16.43 16.70 0.41
CA ASP A 109 -16.87 15.54 -0.37
C ASP A 109 -16.08 14.27 0.04
N PRO A 110 -16.75 13.18 0.45
CA PRO A 110 -16.12 11.90 0.75
C PRO A 110 -15.57 11.18 -0.50
N VAL A 111 -15.97 11.61 -1.71
CA VAL A 111 -15.38 11.16 -2.97
C VAL A 111 -14.21 12.08 -3.31
N PHE A 112 -13.00 11.53 -3.28
CA PHE A 112 -11.77 12.27 -3.60
C PHE A 112 -10.76 11.35 -4.28
N ARG A 113 -9.84 11.97 -5.01
CA ARG A 113 -8.67 11.28 -5.57
C ARG A 113 -7.68 10.97 -4.45
N PHE A 114 -7.30 9.71 -4.33
CA PHE A 114 -6.31 9.25 -3.37
C PHE A 114 -5.40 8.25 -4.08
N ASP A 115 -4.15 8.65 -4.30
CA ASP A 115 -3.20 7.90 -5.11
C ASP A 115 -2.30 7.05 -4.21
N SER A 116 -1.88 5.88 -4.73
CA SER A 116 -0.86 5.06 -4.10
C SER A 116 0.54 5.65 -4.33
N PRO A 117 1.48 5.51 -3.38
CA PRO A 117 1.31 4.98 -2.03
C PRO A 117 0.61 5.97 -1.09
N ALA A 118 -0.23 5.48 -0.19
CA ALA A 118 -0.89 6.23 0.88
C ALA A 118 0.10 6.64 1.99
N THR A 119 1.08 7.45 1.62
CA THR A 119 2.09 7.97 2.54
C THR A 119 1.46 8.92 3.57
N ALA A 120 2.19 9.14 4.67
CA ALA A 120 1.76 10.08 5.71
C ALA A 120 1.46 11.50 5.15
N GLU A 121 2.23 11.95 4.14
CA GLU A 121 1.97 13.20 3.44
C GLU A 121 0.59 13.20 2.76
N ARG A 122 0.29 12.19 1.92
CA ARG A 122 -0.97 12.10 1.20
C ARG A 122 -2.15 11.96 2.15
N ILE A 123 -2.02 11.16 3.20
CA ILE A 123 -3.04 11.01 4.25
C ILE A 123 -3.31 12.37 4.91
N ARG A 124 -2.26 13.06 5.35
CA ARG A 124 -2.38 14.33 6.08
C ARG A 124 -3.04 15.41 5.24
N MET A 125 -2.63 15.55 3.99
CA MET A 125 -3.16 16.58 3.08
C MET A 125 -4.60 16.27 2.65
N ALA A 126 -4.96 14.99 2.51
CA ALA A 126 -6.31 14.60 2.08
C ALA A 126 -7.40 14.85 3.15
N CYS A 127 -7.04 14.89 4.45
CA CYS A 127 -7.99 15.19 5.53
C CYS A 127 -8.58 16.61 5.48
N GLY A 128 -7.88 17.59 4.90
CA GLY A 128 -8.45 18.90 4.54
C GLY A 128 -8.90 19.82 5.71
N ASP A 129 -8.35 19.63 6.90
CA ASP A 129 -8.64 20.44 8.08
C ASP A 129 -8.18 21.92 7.93
N ALA A 130 -8.46 22.74 8.95
CA ALA A 130 -8.12 24.16 8.94
C ALA A 130 -6.60 24.40 8.75
N LEU A 131 -5.77 23.54 9.34
CA LEU A 131 -4.32 23.61 9.22
C LEU A 131 -3.85 23.38 7.78
N ALA A 132 -4.38 22.37 7.10
CA ALA A 132 -4.05 22.12 5.69
C ALA A 132 -4.42 23.34 4.81
N ARG A 133 -5.58 23.95 5.05
CA ARG A 133 -6.04 25.15 4.34
C ARG A 133 -5.16 26.39 4.57
N MET A 134 -4.57 26.52 5.76
CA MET A 134 -3.63 27.61 6.04
C MET A 134 -2.29 27.46 5.29
N THR A 135 -1.94 26.23 4.91
CA THR A 135 -0.67 25.92 4.24
C THR A 135 -0.76 25.84 2.72
N THR A 136 -1.96 25.71 2.16
CA THR A 136 -2.17 25.75 0.71
C THR A 136 -1.96 27.15 0.18
N THR A 137 -0.81 27.39 -0.45
CA THR A 137 -0.50 28.64 -1.15
C THR A 137 -1.06 28.62 -2.57
N ASP A 138 -1.90 29.60 -2.93
CA ASP A 138 -2.48 29.79 -4.28
C ASP A 138 -1.47 30.24 -5.36
N THR A 139 -0.17 30.28 -5.05
CA THR A 139 0.82 30.86 -5.95
C THR A 139 1.19 29.90 -7.07
N ALA A 140 1.04 30.38 -8.32
CA ALA A 140 1.72 29.85 -9.49
C ALA A 140 3.23 29.85 -9.21
N ASP A 141 3.74 28.71 -8.76
CA ASP A 141 5.09 28.59 -8.26
C ASP A 141 6.07 28.68 -9.43
N THR A 142 6.74 29.83 -9.56
CA THR A 142 7.83 30.02 -10.52
C THR A 142 9.10 29.26 -10.11
N SER A 143 9.12 28.63 -8.94
CA SER A 143 10.24 27.85 -8.47
C SER A 143 10.18 26.42 -8.98
N LYS A 144 11.38 25.87 -9.22
CA LYS A 144 11.53 24.49 -9.66
C LYS A 144 11.36 23.57 -8.44
N PRO A 145 10.40 22.61 -8.46
CA PRO A 145 10.17 21.74 -7.32
C PRO A 145 11.35 20.80 -7.08
N TRP A 146 11.58 20.43 -5.81
CA TRP A 146 12.65 19.48 -5.46
C TRP A 146 12.38 18.07 -5.98
N SER A 147 11.13 17.61 -5.91
CA SER A 147 10.70 16.31 -6.43
C SER A 147 9.44 16.41 -7.26
N VAL A 148 9.31 15.55 -8.27
CA VAL A 148 8.11 15.37 -9.08
C VAL A 148 7.58 13.94 -8.94
N THR A 149 6.27 13.79 -9.11
CA THR A 149 5.65 12.47 -9.30
C THR A 149 5.76 12.11 -10.78
N VAL A 150 6.32 10.94 -11.06
CA VAL A 150 6.53 10.41 -12.43
C VAL A 150 5.45 9.39 -12.74
#